data_AF-A0A7S0TTT3-F1
#
_entry.id   AF-A0A7S0TTT3-F1
#
_cell.length_a   1.000
_cell.length_b   1.000
_cell.length_c   1.000
_cell.angle_alpha   90.00
_cell.angle_beta   90.00
_cell.angle_gamma   90.00
#
_symmetry.space_group_name_H-M   'P 1'
#
loop_
_entity.id
_entity.type
_entity.pdbx_description
1 polymer ?
#
loop_
_entity_poly.entity_id
_entity_poly.type
_entity_poly.pdbx_seq_one_letter_code
_entity_poly.pdbx_strand_id
1 'polypeptide(L)'
;RHDGCEKWPSFGPPGEKGGRYCRQHAREGDVNIKARMCVHEGCSSQATFGATGGKATACKLHKNATDVDLRSKRCTHPSGCNRQPSFSISGDGEWGRVCAEHKTAAHSLDRVRSCKFGGGGKCTRAPVFGDAEGPKAGVKVRCKKHKKPNQVDVVNRRCRVLGC
;
A
#
# COMPACT_ATOMS: atom_id res chain seq x y z
N ARG A 1 -6.35 27.34 0.67
CA ARG A 1 -6.33 27.56 -0.80
C ARG A 1 -5.71 28.94 -1.00
N HIS A 2 -4.50 29.02 -1.56
CA HIS A 2 -3.90 30.30 -1.98
C HIS A 2 -4.21 30.49 -3.45
N ASP A 3 -4.68 31.68 -3.83
CA ASP A 3 -5.02 32.02 -5.20
C ASP A 3 -3.81 31.83 -6.12
N GLY A 4 -4.03 31.18 -7.28
CA GLY A 4 -2.96 30.84 -8.23
C GLY A 4 -2.07 29.63 -7.86
N CYS A 5 -2.29 28.94 -6.75
CA CYS A 5 -1.49 27.75 -6.41
C CYS A 5 -2.06 26.47 -7.03
N GLU A 6 -1.37 25.94 -8.05
CA GLU A 6 -1.73 24.67 -8.74
C GLU A 6 -1.23 23.41 -8.01
N LYS A 7 -0.48 23.56 -6.92
CA LYS A 7 0.10 22.43 -6.18
C LYS A 7 -0.94 21.74 -5.32
N TRP A 8 -1.03 20.42 -5.46
CA TRP A 8 -1.91 19.59 -4.65
C TRP A 8 -1.66 19.75 -3.15
N PRO A 9 -2.72 19.93 -2.34
CA PRO A 9 -2.57 20.01 -0.91
C PRO A 9 -2.24 18.63 -0.32
N SER A 10 -1.23 18.59 0.54
CA SER A 10 -0.69 17.37 1.16
C SER A 10 -0.25 17.59 2.61
N PHE A 11 -0.17 18.84 3.05
CA PHE A 11 0.23 19.26 4.39
C PHE A 11 -0.98 19.77 5.18
N GLY A 12 -0.96 19.57 6.48
CA GLY A 12 -1.95 20.07 7.42
C GLY A 12 -1.63 19.64 8.85
N PRO A 13 -2.52 19.95 9.80
CA PRO A 13 -2.30 19.62 11.21
C PRO A 13 -2.14 18.10 11.42
N PRO A 14 -1.30 17.67 12.38
CA PRO A 14 -1.18 16.26 12.74
C PRO A 14 -2.54 15.62 13.05
N GLY A 15 -2.80 14.45 12.49
CA GLY A 15 -4.04 13.69 12.72
C GLY A 15 -5.19 13.98 11.74
N GLU A 16 -5.08 15.01 10.89
CA GLU A 16 -6.08 15.27 9.87
C GLU A 16 -6.02 14.29 8.67
N LYS A 17 -7.19 13.99 8.11
CA LYS A 17 -7.32 13.03 6.99
C LYS A 17 -7.14 13.66 5.61
N GLY A 18 -7.03 14.99 5.51
CA GLY A 18 -6.99 15.70 4.22
C GLY A 18 -6.05 16.90 4.23
N GLY A 19 -5.07 16.89 3.32
CA GLY A 19 -4.17 18.02 3.03
C GLY A 19 -4.95 19.33 2.87
N ARG A 20 -4.62 20.36 3.64
CA ARG A 20 -5.17 21.72 3.49
C ARG A 20 -4.25 22.64 2.71
N TYR A 21 -2.95 22.39 2.80
CA TYR A 21 -1.90 23.22 2.20
C TYR A 21 -0.94 22.37 1.37
N CYS A 22 -0.30 22.96 0.36
CA CYS A 22 0.84 22.33 -0.28
C CYS A 22 2.09 22.57 0.59
N ARG A 23 3.20 21.87 0.31
CA ARG A 23 4.45 22.01 1.08
C ARG A 23 4.93 23.45 1.25
N GLN A 24 4.74 24.27 0.23
CA GLN A 24 5.21 25.66 0.21
C GLN A 24 4.34 26.60 1.06
N HIS A 25 3.08 26.23 1.29
CA HIS A 25 2.13 27.01 2.08
C HIS A 25 1.77 26.31 3.39
N ALA A 26 2.57 25.31 3.79
CA ALA A 26 2.43 24.63 5.05
C ALA A 26 2.75 25.61 6.18
N ARG A 27 1.93 25.60 7.24
CA ARG A 27 2.19 26.39 8.45
C ARG A 27 3.26 25.72 9.29
N GLU A 28 3.85 26.47 10.21
CA GLU A 28 4.73 25.89 11.20
C GLU A 28 3.98 24.81 12.00
N GLY A 29 4.58 23.62 12.11
CA GLY A 29 3.94 22.44 12.73
C GLY A 29 3.06 21.59 11.80
N ASP A 30 2.76 22.02 10.57
CA ASP A 30 2.02 21.18 9.62
C ASP A 30 2.88 20.00 9.16
N VAL A 31 2.25 18.84 9.07
CA VAL A 31 2.87 17.58 8.61
C VAL A 31 2.28 17.13 7.30
N ASN A 32 3.05 16.34 6.54
CA ASN A 32 2.54 15.73 5.32
C ASN A 32 1.55 14.59 5.66
N ILE A 33 0.28 14.94 5.77
CA ILE A 33 -0.81 14.01 6.11
C ILE A 33 -1.15 12.99 5.02
N LYS A 34 -0.61 13.16 3.80
CA LYS A 34 -0.67 12.11 2.76
C LYS A 34 0.47 11.10 2.89
N ALA A 35 1.58 11.48 3.50
CA ALA A 35 2.69 10.58 3.75
C ALA A 35 2.40 9.72 4.99
N ARG A 36 2.87 8.46 4.97
CA ARG A 36 2.91 7.65 6.19
C ARG A 36 4.00 8.21 7.08
N MET A 37 3.65 8.52 8.32
CA MET A 37 4.60 8.99 9.33
C MET A 37 5.22 7.80 10.07
N CYS A 38 6.40 8.02 10.64
CA CYS A 38 7.03 7.06 11.52
C CYS A 38 6.12 6.75 12.72
N VAL A 39 6.06 5.49 13.11
CA VAL A 39 5.24 5.04 14.26
C VAL A 39 5.87 5.38 15.62
N HIS A 40 7.13 5.79 15.65
CA HIS A 40 7.82 6.14 16.89
C HIS A 40 7.25 7.44 17.45
N GLU A 41 6.99 7.47 18.76
CA GLU A 41 6.36 8.61 19.42
C GLU A 41 7.22 9.87 19.28
N GLY A 42 6.59 11.02 19.02
CA GLY A 42 7.30 12.28 18.77
C GLY A 42 8.06 12.38 17.44
N CYS A 43 8.08 11.33 16.61
CA CYS A 43 8.80 11.36 15.33
C CYS A 43 7.94 11.96 14.21
N SER A 44 8.30 13.16 13.75
CA SER A 44 7.69 13.84 12.59
C SER A 44 8.32 13.45 11.24
N SER A 45 9.14 12.41 11.20
CA SER A 45 9.76 11.95 9.95
C SER A 45 8.83 11.02 9.16
N GLN A 46 8.92 11.08 7.83
CA GLN A 46 8.22 10.15 6.94
C GLN A 46 8.74 8.71 7.15
N ALA A 47 7.81 7.76 7.23
CA ALA A 47 8.13 6.34 7.20
C ALA A 47 8.55 5.92 5.79
N THR A 48 9.74 5.37 5.67
CA THR A 48 10.31 4.81 4.43
C THR A 48 10.76 3.37 4.59
N PHE A 49 11.00 2.91 5.82
CA PHE A 49 11.45 1.57 6.16
C PHE A 49 10.32 0.71 6.75
N GLY A 50 10.40 -0.59 6.52
CA GLY A 50 9.52 -1.58 7.13
C GLY A 50 9.84 -3.00 6.64
N ALA A 51 9.08 -3.98 7.15
CA ALA A 51 9.23 -5.37 6.75
C ALA A 51 9.00 -5.57 5.24
N THR A 52 9.73 -6.50 4.64
CA THR A 52 9.59 -6.80 3.21
C THR A 52 8.18 -7.27 2.87
N GLY A 53 7.63 -6.76 1.76
CA GLY A 53 6.23 -6.98 1.37
C GLY A 53 5.19 -6.22 2.22
N GLY A 54 5.62 -5.55 3.29
CA GLY A 54 4.78 -4.77 4.19
C GLY A 54 4.57 -3.32 3.76
N LYS A 55 4.10 -2.52 4.73
CA LYS A 55 3.96 -1.06 4.60
C LYS A 55 5.10 -0.41 5.38
N ALA A 56 5.57 0.75 4.91
CA ALA A 56 6.53 1.54 5.67
C ALA A 56 5.88 2.03 6.99
N THR A 57 6.61 1.82 8.08
CA THR A 57 6.23 2.15 9.46
C THR A 57 7.33 2.95 10.17
N ALA A 58 8.58 2.85 9.73
CA ALA A 58 9.72 3.49 10.38
C ALA A 58 10.44 4.49 9.46
N CYS A 59 11.02 5.54 10.04
CA CYS A 59 11.97 6.40 9.34
C CYS A 59 13.38 5.76 9.34
N LYS A 60 14.37 6.42 8.74
CA LYS A 60 15.75 5.93 8.67
C LYS A 60 16.39 5.71 10.04
N LEU A 61 16.01 6.51 11.04
CA LEU A 61 16.54 6.44 12.40
C LEU A 61 15.85 5.39 13.27
N HIS A 62 14.58 5.10 13.00
CA HIS A 62 13.76 4.19 13.82
C HIS A 62 13.47 2.86 13.11
N LYS A 63 14.26 2.51 12.10
CA LYS A 63 14.12 1.23 11.40
C LYS A 63 14.64 0.10 12.29
N ASN A 64 13.99 -1.05 12.21
CA ASN A 64 14.54 -2.29 12.76
C ASN A 64 15.74 -2.77 11.93
N ALA A 65 16.59 -3.61 12.51
CA ALA A 65 17.74 -4.18 11.80
C ALA A 65 17.32 -4.96 10.53
N THR A 66 16.13 -5.56 10.55
CA THR A 66 15.55 -6.34 9.45
C THR A 66 14.72 -5.52 8.47
N ASP A 67 14.47 -4.24 8.74
CA ASP A 67 13.63 -3.42 7.87
C ASP A 67 14.36 -3.00 6.59
N VAL A 68 13.64 -3.06 5.47
CA VAL A 68 14.12 -2.65 4.14
C VAL A 68 13.54 -1.30 3.74
N ASP A 69 14.23 -0.56 2.86
CA ASP A 69 13.67 0.65 2.27
C ASP A 69 12.53 0.26 1.31
N LEU A 70 11.30 0.57 1.69
CA LEU A 70 10.10 0.23 0.91
C LEU A 70 9.73 1.30 -0.12
N ARG A 71 10.35 2.48 -0.05
CA ARG A 71 10.04 3.63 -0.90
C ARG A 71 11.05 3.81 -2.03
N SER A 72 12.33 3.64 -1.71
CA SER A 72 13.46 3.80 -2.63
C SER A 72 14.08 2.45 -3.00
N LYS A 73 13.23 1.42 -3.18
CA LYS A 73 13.67 0.11 -3.65
C LYS A 73 14.41 0.24 -4.97
N ARG A 74 15.50 -0.50 -5.10
CA ARG A 74 16.25 -0.65 -6.35
C ARG A 74 16.04 -2.05 -6.91
N CYS A 75 16.15 -2.15 -8.22
CA CYS A 75 16.14 -3.43 -8.89
C CYS A 75 17.26 -4.33 -8.35
N THR A 76 16.92 -5.55 -7.91
CA THR A 76 17.85 -6.51 -7.30
C THR A 76 18.70 -7.25 -8.33
N HIS A 77 18.72 -6.80 -9.58
CA HIS A 77 19.51 -7.42 -10.63
C HIS A 77 21.01 -7.19 -10.36
N PRO A 78 21.87 -8.20 -10.55
CA PRO A 78 23.30 -8.12 -10.22
C PRO A 78 24.06 -7.00 -10.95
N SER A 79 23.50 -6.44 -12.03
CA SER A 79 24.05 -5.28 -12.74
C SER A 79 24.03 -3.97 -11.95
N GLY A 80 23.52 -3.94 -10.71
CA GLY A 80 23.46 -2.71 -9.91
C GLY A 80 22.43 -1.70 -10.43
N CYS A 81 21.32 -2.18 -10.97
CA CYS A 81 20.33 -1.35 -11.65
C CYS A 81 19.61 -0.38 -10.69
N ASN A 82 19.66 0.93 -11.01
CA ASN A 82 19.05 1.99 -10.21
C ASN A 82 17.55 2.23 -10.52
N ARG A 83 16.94 1.42 -11.39
CA ARG A 83 15.52 1.56 -11.71
C ARG A 83 14.64 1.05 -10.57
N GLN A 84 13.47 1.67 -10.40
CA GLN A 84 12.43 1.17 -9.49
C GLN A 84 11.96 -0.21 -9.94
N PRO A 85 11.95 -1.20 -9.04
CA PRO A 85 11.43 -2.52 -9.35
C PRO A 85 9.91 -2.55 -9.26
N SER A 86 9.29 -3.30 -10.17
CA SER A 86 7.83 -3.44 -10.27
C SER A 86 7.38 -4.86 -10.58
N PHE A 87 8.32 -5.75 -10.89
CA PHE A 87 8.04 -7.13 -11.23
C PHE A 87 8.56 -8.06 -10.12
N SER A 88 7.80 -9.12 -9.86
CA SER A 88 8.06 -10.14 -8.83
C SER A 88 7.66 -11.51 -9.32
N ILE A 89 8.05 -12.57 -8.60
CA ILE A 89 7.61 -13.92 -8.93
C ILE A 89 6.28 -14.17 -8.22
N SER A 90 5.26 -14.59 -8.97
CA SER A 90 3.94 -14.84 -8.41
C SER A 90 4.01 -15.88 -7.28
N GLY A 91 3.61 -15.49 -6.07
CA GLY A 91 3.58 -16.38 -4.90
C GLY A 91 4.82 -16.33 -4.00
N ASP A 92 5.87 -15.56 -4.34
CA ASP A 92 7.07 -15.44 -3.50
C ASP A 92 6.85 -14.54 -2.26
N GLY A 93 5.69 -13.87 -2.19
CA GLY A 93 5.33 -12.99 -1.07
C GLY A 93 5.96 -11.61 -1.15
N GLU A 94 6.89 -11.38 -2.07
CA GLU A 94 7.57 -10.10 -2.20
C GLU A 94 7.16 -9.32 -3.43
N TRP A 95 6.98 -8.01 -3.25
CA TRP A 95 6.56 -7.11 -4.31
C TRP A 95 7.69 -6.19 -4.77
N GLY A 96 7.89 -6.17 -6.10
CA GLY A 96 8.85 -5.35 -6.83
C GLY A 96 10.29 -5.72 -6.47
N ARG A 97 10.83 -6.77 -7.09
CA ARG A 97 12.27 -7.12 -7.02
C ARG A 97 13.05 -6.64 -8.23
N VAL A 98 12.51 -6.83 -9.43
CA VAL A 98 13.19 -6.44 -10.68
C VAL A 98 12.41 -5.38 -11.45
N CYS A 99 13.11 -4.60 -12.27
CA CYS A 99 12.50 -3.63 -13.16
C CYS A 99 12.02 -4.31 -14.46
N ALA A 100 11.33 -3.57 -15.32
CA ALA A 100 10.78 -4.08 -16.57
C ALA A 100 11.83 -4.67 -17.52
N GLU A 101 13.06 -4.14 -17.48
CA GLU A 101 14.17 -4.59 -18.33
C GLU A 101 14.80 -5.89 -17.83
N HIS A 102 14.79 -6.11 -16.51
CA HIS A 102 15.38 -7.29 -15.87
C HIS A 102 14.34 -8.35 -15.49
N LYS A 103 13.11 -8.23 -16.01
CA LYS A 103 12.08 -9.25 -15.81
C LYS A 103 12.42 -10.49 -16.64
N THR A 104 12.17 -11.67 -16.09
CA THR A 104 12.21 -12.94 -16.83
C THR A 104 10.77 -13.45 -17.03
N ALA A 105 10.59 -14.54 -17.77
CA ALA A 105 9.27 -15.16 -17.95
C ALA A 105 8.59 -15.56 -16.63
N ALA A 106 9.38 -15.81 -15.57
CA ALA A 106 8.87 -16.11 -14.24
C ALA A 106 8.33 -14.88 -13.49
N HIS A 107 8.69 -13.66 -13.93
CA HIS A 107 8.31 -12.43 -13.26
C HIS A 107 7.02 -11.84 -13.83
N SER A 108 6.12 -11.41 -12.95
CA SER A 108 4.83 -10.81 -13.28
C SER A 108 4.64 -9.45 -12.58
N LEU A 109 3.71 -8.66 -13.11
CA LEU A 109 3.21 -7.43 -12.45
C LEU A 109 2.11 -7.72 -11.42
N ASP A 110 1.84 -8.99 -11.12
CA ASP A 110 0.72 -9.35 -10.25
C ASP A 110 1.05 -8.92 -8.82
N ARG A 111 0.50 -7.78 -8.38
CA ARG A 111 0.44 -7.47 -6.95
C ARG A 111 -0.46 -8.53 -6.36
N VAL A 112 0.11 -9.60 -5.81
CA VAL A 112 -0.63 -10.75 -5.28
C VAL A 112 -1.68 -10.27 -4.29
N ARG A 113 -2.85 -9.98 -4.85
CA ARG A 113 -4.14 -9.76 -4.25
C ARG A 113 -5.03 -10.67 -5.05
N SER A 114 -4.69 -11.94 -5.01
CA SER A 114 -5.41 -13.01 -5.67
C SER A 114 -6.46 -13.57 -4.70
N CYS A 115 -7.46 -14.22 -5.27
CA CYS A 115 -8.43 -14.95 -4.48
C CYS A 115 -7.72 -16.04 -3.67
N LYS A 116 -7.96 -16.10 -2.35
CA LYS A 116 -7.47 -17.15 -1.43
C LYS A 116 -8.20 -18.49 -1.62
N PHE A 117 -8.54 -18.78 -2.88
CA PHE A 117 -9.02 -20.01 -3.50
C PHE A 117 -8.13 -21.22 -3.19
N GLY A 118 -8.41 -22.10 -2.23
CA GLY A 118 -7.58 -23.31 -2.01
C GLY A 118 -6.08 -23.02 -1.76
N GLY A 119 -5.75 -22.14 -0.81
CA GLY A 119 -4.36 -21.91 -0.38
C GLY A 119 -3.60 -20.79 -1.10
N GLY A 120 -4.23 -20.03 -2.00
CA GLY A 120 -3.67 -18.77 -2.52
C GLY A 120 -2.92 -18.85 -3.86
N GLY A 121 -2.89 -20.00 -4.52
CA GLY A 121 -2.16 -20.16 -5.79
C GLY A 121 -3.00 -20.44 -7.04
N LYS A 122 -4.19 -21.07 -6.92
CA LYS A 122 -4.92 -21.56 -8.10
C LYS A 122 -5.87 -20.55 -8.76
N CYS A 123 -6.22 -19.47 -8.06
CA CYS A 123 -7.17 -18.49 -8.58
C CYS A 123 -6.53 -17.12 -8.68
N THR A 124 -6.23 -16.69 -9.91
CA THR A 124 -5.67 -15.37 -10.23
C THR A 124 -6.69 -14.24 -10.25
N ARG A 125 -8.00 -14.55 -10.05
CA ARG A 125 -9.05 -13.52 -10.04
C ARG A 125 -8.89 -12.61 -8.82
N ALA A 126 -9.04 -11.31 -9.06
CA ALA A 126 -9.09 -10.31 -8.00
C ALA A 126 -10.23 -10.63 -6.99
N PRO A 127 -9.93 -10.65 -5.69
CA PRO A 127 -10.92 -10.83 -4.66
C PRO A 127 -11.69 -9.53 -4.45
N VAL A 128 -13.00 -9.67 -4.28
CA VAL A 128 -13.92 -8.57 -3.93
C VAL A 128 -14.82 -8.93 -2.74
N PHE A 129 -14.89 -10.21 -2.39
CA PHE A 129 -15.69 -10.73 -1.27
C PHE A 129 -14.84 -10.95 -0.02
N GLY A 130 -15.43 -10.66 1.14
CA GLY A 130 -14.83 -10.82 2.46
C GLY A 130 -15.87 -10.87 3.57
N ASP A 131 -15.41 -11.03 4.80
CA ASP A 131 -16.29 -11.08 5.97
C ASP A 131 -16.76 -9.67 6.33
N ALA A 132 -18.03 -9.53 6.71
CA ALA A 132 -18.63 -8.25 7.10
C ALA A 132 -18.24 -7.84 8.54
N GLU A 133 -18.05 -8.82 9.41
CA GLU A 133 -17.86 -8.66 10.85
C GLU A 133 -16.61 -9.41 11.35
N GLY A 134 -16.12 -9.02 12.53
CA GLY A 134 -14.98 -9.66 13.21
C GLY A 134 -13.61 -9.04 12.87
N PRO A 135 -12.51 -9.64 13.38
CA PRO A 135 -11.16 -9.04 13.33
C PRO A 135 -10.58 -8.90 11.92
N LYS A 136 -11.18 -9.55 10.92
CA LYS A 136 -10.81 -9.45 9.50
C LYS A 136 -11.91 -8.83 8.63
N ALA A 137 -12.86 -8.12 9.26
CA ALA A 137 -13.94 -7.44 8.57
C ALA A 137 -13.42 -6.50 7.47
N GLY A 138 -14.02 -6.55 6.29
CA GLY A 138 -13.66 -5.68 5.18
C GLY A 138 -12.42 -6.07 4.37
N VAL A 139 -11.73 -7.16 4.73
CA VAL A 139 -10.60 -7.65 3.94
C VAL A 139 -11.10 -8.48 2.76
N LYS A 140 -10.78 -8.03 1.55
CA LYS A 140 -11.08 -8.80 0.32
C LYS A 140 -10.21 -10.06 0.26
N VAL A 141 -10.85 -11.22 0.27
CA VAL A 141 -10.16 -12.52 0.31
C VAL A 141 -10.59 -13.44 -0.82
N ARG A 142 -11.79 -13.29 -1.39
CA ARG A 142 -12.33 -14.21 -2.41
C ARG A 142 -12.94 -13.49 -3.60
N CYS A 143 -12.87 -14.10 -4.78
CA CYS A 143 -13.53 -13.60 -5.99
C CYS A 143 -14.99 -14.05 -6.03
N LYS A 144 -15.78 -13.52 -6.99
CA LYS A 144 -17.21 -13.85 -7.15
C LYS A 144 -17.48 -15.35 -7.27
N LYS A 145 -16.60 -16.11 -7.94
CA LYS A 145 -16.73 -17.58 -8.12
C LYS A 145 -16.44 -18.37 -6.84
N HIS A 146 -15.67 -17.82 -5.91
CA HIS A 146 -15.17 -18.56 -4.75
C HIS A 146 -15.68 -17.99 -3.41
N LYS A 147 -16.59 -17.01 -3.42
CA LYS A 147 -17.16 -16.42 -2.20
C LYS A 147 -17.78 -17.51 -1.32
N LYS A 148 -17.62 -17.39 0.00
CA LYS A 148 -18.39 -18.22 0.94
C LYS A 148 -19.83 -17.67 1.06
N PRO A 149 -20.80 -18.48 1.49
CA PRO A 149 -22.19 -18.04 1.65
C PRO A 149 -22.32 -16.76 2.50
N ASN A 150 -21.53 -16.65 3.58
CA ASN A 150 -21.58 -15.54 4.52
C ASN A 150 -20.69 -14.34 4.14
N GLN A 151 -20.07 -14.35 2.95
CA GLN A 151 -19.18 -13.27 2.52
C GLN A 151 -19.91 -12.23 1.67
N VAL A 152 -19.66 -10.95 2.00
CA VAL A 152 -20.23 -9.80 1.32
C VAL A 152 -19.22 -9.17 0.37
N ASP A 153 -19.69 -8.42 -0.63
CA ASP A 153 -18.80 -7.57 -1.43
C ASP A 153 -18.28 -6.44 -0.54
N VAL A 154 -17.00 -6.50 -0.19
CA VAL A 154 -16.34 -5.52 0.69
C VAL A 154 -15.69 -4.38 -0.08
N VAL A 155 -15.67 -4.48 -1.42
CA VAL A 155 -15.10 -3.48 -2.34
C VAL A 155 -16.19 -2.53 -2.83
N ASN A 156 -17.32 -3.07 -3.28
CA ASN A 156 -18.49 -2.33 -3.77
C ASN A 156 -19.58 -2.31 -2.70
N ARG A 157 -19.26 -1.82 -1.49
CA ARG A 157 -20.27 -1.70 -0.43
C ARG A 157 -21.31 -0.68 -0.87
N ARG A 158 -22.53 -1.14 -1.16
CA ARG A 158 -23.69 -0.27 -1.35
C ARG A 158 -24.26 0.16 0.00
N CYS A 159 -24.85 1.35 0.02
CA CYS A 159 -25.50 1.92 1.20
C CYS A 159 -26.60 0.97 1.70
N ARG A 160 -26.72 0.79 3.02
CA ARG A 160 -27.81 0.00 3.64
C ARG A 160 -29.06 0.81 3.92
N VAL A 161 -29.04 2.12 3.63
CA VAL A 161 -30.23 2.96 3.66
C VAL A 161 -31.09 2.56 2.47
N LEU A 162 -32.35 2.19 2.73
CA LEU A 162 -33.35 1.97 1.70
C LEU A 162 -33.51 3.28 0.89
N GLY A 163 -33.07 3.27 -0.37
CA GLY A 163 -33.21 4.41 -1.29
C GLY A 163 -31.91 5.10 -1.77
N CYS A 164 -30.73 4.53 -1.51
CA CYS A 164 -29.46 5.00 -2.09
C CYS A 164 -28.93 4.11 -3.22
#